data_AF-S4PBS7-F1
#
_entry.id   AF-S4PBS7-F1
#
_cell.length_a   1.000
_cell.length_b   1.000
_cell.length_c   1.000
_cell.angle_alpha   90.00
_cell.angle_beta   90.00
_cell.angle_gamma   90.00
#
_symmetry.space_group_name_H-M   'P 1'
#
loop_
_entity.id
_entity.type
_entity.pdbx_description
1 polymer ?
#
loop_
_entity_poly.entity_id
_entity_poly.type
_entity_poly.pdbx_seq_one_letter_code
_entity_poly.pdbx_strand_id
1 'polypeptide(L)'
;MKEELVEQFFSSALNKKVTARKITRLATFPDYLLIQLKKFTIKEDWTPAKLDVAVEMPWEVDLGCLRGRGRQPDETLLPEATPETPAPVYNEELLSQLLSMGFPVEACKKSLYFTNNSGIEAASNWLMEHMTDWDFANKFEPPGSQPSGATANIPVDETSVEQITSMGFTSGQAVRALRSTEGDVGRALDWIFSHADQLDAEDLPVAPVQDRTLGCRDGPEKYKLVAFISHMGTSTMVGHYVCHILHEGRWVIFNDNKVALSENPPKDLGYLYLYERL
;
A
#
# COMPACT_ATOMS: atom_id res chain seq x y z
N MET A 1 1.88 -15.41 -17.47
CA MET A 1 1.55 -14.48 -16.37
C MET A 1 2.10 -15.09 -15.09
N LYS A 2 2.89 -14.34 -14.32
CA LYS A 2 3.64 -14.89 -13.18
C LYS A 2 2.80 -14.70 -11.92
N GLU A 3 2.49 -15.79 -11.24
CA GLU A 3 1.91 -15.76 -9.90
C GLU A 3 3.03 -15.54 -8.88
N GLU A 4 2.82 -14.65 -7.93
CA GLU A 4 3.73 -14.45 -6.80
C GLU A 4 3.25 -15.29 -5.62
N LEU A 5 4.12 -16.13 -5.08
CA LEU A 5 3.83 -16.89 -3.87
C LEU A 5 4.17 -16.02 -2.66
N VAL A 6 3.17 -15.76 -1.83
CA VAL A 6 3.32 -15.04 -0.57
C VAL A 6 3.27 -16.07 0.55
N GLU A 7 4.43 -16.38 1.12
CA GLU A 7 4.53 -17.27 2.27
C GLU A 7 4.04 -16.58 3.55
N GLN A 8 3.65 -17.38 4.54
CA GLN A 8 3.19 -16.92 5.86
C GLN A 8 1.94 -16.02 5.86
N PHE A 9 1.10 -16.11 4.83
CA PHE A 9 -0.17 -15.40 4.77
C PHE A 9 -1.20 -16.01 5.75
N PHE A 10 -1.83 -15.19 6.58
CA PHE A 10 -2.88 -15.66 7.48
C PHE A 10 -4.21 -15.82 6.73
N SER A 11 -4.72 -17.05 6.63
CA SER A 11 -6.02 -17.32 6.01
C SER A 11 -7.12 -17.35 7.07
N SER A 12 -8.08 -16.44 6.98
CA SER A 12 -9.27 -16.40 7.85
C SER A 12 -10.17 -17.63 7.70
N ALA A 13 -10.20 -18.24 6.51
CA ALA A 13 -10.98 -19.46 6.27
C ALA A 13 -10.41 -20.68 7.01
N LEU A 14 -9.08 -20.77 7.13
CA LEU A 14 -8.38 -21.91 7.74
C LEU A 14 -7.87 -21.61 9.16
N ASN A 15 -7.97 -20.35 9.58
CA ASN A 15 -7.47 -19.80 10.85
C ASN A 15 -5.99 -20.15 11.12
N LYS A 16 -5.17 -20.23 10.06
CA LYS A 16 -3.77 -20.67 10.07
C LYS A 16 -2.95 -19.92 9.02
N LYS A 17 -1.62 -19.88 9.22
CA LYS A 17 -0.66 -19.39 8.22
C LYS A 17 -0.55 -20.38 7.07
N VAL A 18 -0.72 -19.89 5.85
CA VAL A 18 -0.67 -20.64 4.59
C VAL A 18 0.12 -19.87 3.54
N THR A 19 0.35 -20.49 2.39
CA THR A 19 0.94 -19.81 1.23
C THR A 19 -0.17 -19.27 0.33
N ALA A 20 -0.21 -17.95 0.15
CA ALA A 20 -1.14 -17.30 -0.76
C ALA A 20 -0.54 -17.14 -2.16
N ARG A 21 -1.40 -17.11 -3.17
CA ARG A 21 -1.05 -16.79 -4.55
C ARG A 21 -1.55 -15.41 -4.88
N LYS A 22 -0.64 -14.48 -5.19
CA LYS A 22 -0.95 -13.10 -5.54
C LYS A 22 -0.80 -12.90 -7.04
N ILE A 23 -1.83 -12.33 -7.65
CA ILE A 23 -1.87 -11.95 -9.06
C ILE A 23 -2.28 -10.49 -9.13
N THR A 24 -1.44 -9.66 -9.77
CA THR A 24 -1.75 -8.24 -10.00
C THR A 24 -2.25 -8.05 -11.42
N ARG A 25 -3.35 -7.30 -11.55
CA ARG A 25 -4.04 -6.96 -12.80
C ARG A 25 -4.37 -5.48 -12.83
N LEU A 26 -4.60 -4.94 -14.03
CA LEU A 26 -5.07 -3.58 -14.22
C LEU A 26 -6.60 -3.59 -14.19
N ALA A 27 -7.21 -2.88 -13.24
CA ALA A 27 -8.65 -2.69 -13.21
C ALA A 27 -9.12 -1.70 -14.29
N THR A 28 -8.33 -0.64 -14.51
CA THR A 28 -8.60 0.44 -15.47
C THR A 28 -7.38 0.73 -16.33
N PHE A 29 -7.62 1.23 -17.54
CA PHE A 29 -6.61 1.57 -18.54
C PHE A 29 -6.57 3.09 -18.78
N PRO A 30 -5.58 3.82 -18.25
CA PRO A 30 -5.51 5.28 -18.34
C PRO A 30 -5.23 5.77 -19.77
N ASP A 31 -5.51 7.05 -20.02
CA ASP A 31 -5.24 7.72 -21.30
C ASP A 31 -3.73 7.67 -21.65
N TYR A 32 -2.89 7.86 -20.63
CA TYR A 32 -1.45 7.72 -20.72
C TYR A 32 -0.96 6.68 -19.70
N LEU A 33 -0.28 5.65 -20.19
CA LEU A 33 0.33 4.61 -19.38
C LEU A 33 1.83 4.86 -19.24
N LEU A 34 2.28 5.08 -18.01
CA LEU A 34 3.70 5.19 -17.68
C LEU A 34 4.24 3.83 -17.24
N ILE A 35 5.24 3.31 -17.96
CA ILE A 35 5.92 2.06 -17.65
C ILE A 35 7.33 2.36 -17.19
N GLN A 36 7.64 2.00 -15.94
CA GLN A 36 8.99 2.04 -15.40
C GLN A 36 9.64 0.67 -15.49
N LEU A 37 10.73 0.57 -16.25
CA LEU A 37 11.55 -0.64 -16.22
C LEU A 37 12.37 -0.67 -14.93
N LYS A 38 12.11 -1.66 -14.07
CA LYS A 38 12.86 -1.90 -12.83
C LYS A 38 14.27 -2.43 -13.11
N LYS A 39 15.10 -1.61 -13.76
CA LYS A 39 16.51 -1.88 -14.10
C LYS A 39 17.48 -1.59 -12.95
N PHE A 40 17.01 -1.66 -11.71
CA PHE A 40 17.83 -1.45 -10.53
C PHE A 40 17.64 -2.63 -9.59
N THR A 41 18.74 -3.19 -9.12
CA THR A 41 18.76 -4.26 -8.12
C THR A 41 19.71 -3.90 -7.01
N ILE A 42 19.49 -4.48 -5.84
CA ILE A 42 20.44 -4.44 -4.74
C ILE A 42 21.34 -5.67 -4.87
N LYS A 43 22.66 -5.47 -4.80
CA LYS A 43 23.65 -6.58 -4.76
C LYS A 43 23.69 -7.18 -3.35
N GLU A 44 24.42 -8.30 -3.20
CA GLU A 44 24.63 -8.97 -1.91
C GLU A 44 25.22 -8.02 -0.84
N ASP A 45 26.09 -7.09 -1.25
CA ASP A 45 26.70 -6.08 -0.38
C ASP A 45 25.79 -4.85 -0.10
N TRP A 46 24.48 -4.97 -0.32
CA TRP A 46 23.50 -3.87 -0.20
C TRP A 46 23.76 -2.65 -1.09
N THR A 47 24.70 -2.76 -2.03
CA THR A 47 25.03 -1.69 -2.97
C THR A 47 24.02 -1.68 -4.12
N PRO A 48 23.36 -0.53 -4.41
CA PRO A 48 22.44 -0.43 -5.53
C PRO A 48 23.20 -0.50 -6.86
N ALA A 49 22.75 -1.38 -7.74
CA ALA A 49 23.35 -1.62 -9.04
C ALA A 49 22.33 -1.46 -10.16
N LYS A 50 22.74 -0.76 -11.23
CA LYS A 50 21.96 -0.65 -12.45
C LYS A 50 22.15 -1.93 -13.26
N LEU A 51 21.05 -2.52 -13.69
CA LEU A 51 21.00 -3.60 -14.67
C LEU A 51 21.07 -2.98 -16.06
N ASP A 52 22.24 -3.06 -16.69
CA ASP A 52 22.45 -2.55 -18.05
C ASP A 52 21.90 -3.55 -19.07
N VAL A 53 20.57 -3.53 -19.22
CA VAL A 53 19.82 -4.47 -20.07
C VAL A 53 19.09 -3.71 -21.16
N ALA A 54 19.28 -4.15 -22.41
CA ALA A 54 18.48 -3.75 -23.54
C ALA A 54 17.16 -4.53 -23.53
N VAL A 55 16.04 -3.82 -23.38
CA VAL A 55 14.71 -4.43 -23.36
C VAL A 55 13.95 -3.89 -24.56
N GLU A 56 13.69 -4.75 -25.53
CA GLU A 56 12.97 -4.32 -26.73
C GLU A 56 11.50 -3.99 -26.40
N MET A 57 11.21 -2.69 -26.30
CA MET A 57 9.84 -2.21 -26.09
C MET A 57 9.12 -2.08 -27.44
N PRO A 58 7.88 -2.60 -27.57
CA PRO A 58 7.14 -2.52 -28.82
C PRO A 58 6.60 -1.09 -29.08
N TRP A 59 6.37 -0.74 -30.35
CA TRP A 59 5.77 0.56 -30.70
C TRP A 59 4.29 0.62 -30.35
N GLU A 60 3.61 -0.51 -30.48
CA GLU A 60 2.21 -0.70 -30.11
C GLU A 60 2.13 -1.88 -29.16
N VAL A 61 1.38 -1.72 -28.07
CA VAL A 61 1.20 -2.77 -27.07
C VAL A 61 -0.28 -2.98 -26.81
N ASP A 62 -0.68 -4.25 -26.82
CA ASP A 62 -2.00 -4.70 -26.40
C ASP A 62 -1.87 -5.32 -25.01
N LEU A 63 -2.54 -4.71 -24.03
CA LEU A 63 -2.51 -5.11 -22.63
C LEU A 63 -3.81 -5.78 -22.19
N GLY A 64 -4.67 -6.22 -23.13
CA GLY A 64 -5.95 -6.84 -22.80
C GLY A 64 -5.84 -8.10 -21.95
N CYS A 65 -4.73 -8.83 -22.07
CA CYS A 65 -4.46 -9.99 -21.23
C CYS A 65 -4.23 -9.65 -19.74
N LEU A 66 -3.97 -8.39 -19.41
CA LEU A 66 -3.75 -7.90 -18.05
C LEU A 66 -5.00 -7.26 -17.42
N ARG A 67 -6.12 -7.16 -18.15
CA ARG A 67 -7.37 -6.62 -17.62
C ARG A 67 -7.91 -7.52 -16.50
N GLY A 68 -8.11 -6.93 -15.33
CA GLY A 68 -8.77 -7.57 -14.21
C GLY A 68 -10.27 -7.66 -14.46
N ARG A 69 -10.85 -8.85 -14.33
CA ARG A 69 -12.30 -9.05 -14.49
C ARG A 69 -13.06 -9.05 -13.15
N GLY A 70 -12.40 -8.61 -12.08
CA GLY A 70 -12.91 -8.71 -10.72
C GLY A 70 -13.22 -10.16 -10.33
N ARG A 71 -14.10 -10.30 -9.33
CA ARG A 71 -14.58 -11.59 -8.84
C ARG A 71 -15.35 -12.34 -9.92
N GLN A 72 -14.97 -13.59 -10.17
CA GLN A 72 -15.72 -14.49 -11.05
C GLN A 72 -16.86 -15.19 -10.29
N PRO A 73 -17.96 -15.57 -10.99
CA PRO A 73 -19.14 -16.14 -10.34
C PRO A 73 -18.89 -17.47 -9.60
N ASP A 74 -17.82 -18.19 -9.94
CA ASP A 74 -17.36 -19.42 -9.32
C ASP A 74 -16.44 -19.21 -8.10
N GLU A 75 -16.07 -17.97 -7.77
CA GLU A 75 -15.15 -17.66 -6.69
C GLU A 75 -15.86 -17.32 -5.37
N THR A 76 -15.47 -18.01 -4.29
CA THR A 76 -15.89 -17.70 -2.91
C THR A 76 -14.92 -16.72 -2.27
N LEU A 77 -15.45 -15.65 -1.67
CA LEU A 77 -14.64 -14.70 -0.91
C LEU A 77 -14.03 -15.37 0.33
N LEU A 78 -12.83 -14.93 0.69
CA LEU A 78 -12.31 -15.19 2.02
C LEU A 78 -13.29 -14.57 3.03
N PRO A 79 -13.72 -15.31 4.06
CA PRO A 79 -14.56 -14.73 5.10
C PRO A 79 -13.79 -13.56 5.71
N GLU A 80 -14.42 -12.38 5.73
CA GLU A 80 -13.93 -11.30 6.58
C GLU A 80 -13.85 -11.87 7.99
N ALA A 81 -12.72 -11.66 8.67
CA ALA A 81 -12.63 -12.00 10.08
C ALA A 81 -13.73 -11.21 10.78
N THR A 82 -14.84 -11.86 11.10
CA THR A 82 -15.95 -11.25 11.83
C THR A 82 -15.35 -10.62 13.08
N PRO A 83 -15.64 -9.34 13.38
CA PRO A 83 -15.20 -8.66 14.60
C PRO A 83 -15.90 -9.20 15.87
N GLU A 84 -16.32 -10.45 15.84
CA GLU A 84 -16.83 -11.21 16.97
C GLU A 84 -15.80 -12.27 17.37
N THR A 85 -14.54 -11.86 17.54
CA THR A 85 -13.76 -12.48 18.61
C THR A 85 -14.38 -11.96 19.91
N PRO A 86 -15.09 -12.80 20.70
CA PRO A 86 -15.62 -12.36 21.98
C PRO A 86 -14.44 -11.81 22.77
N ALA A 87 -14.62 -10.63 23.37
CA ALA A 87 -13.60 -10.01 24.20
C ALA A 87 -12.96 -11.09 25.08
N PRO A 88 -11.64 -11.30 25.02
CA PRO A 88 -11.01 -12.39 25.73
C PRO A 88 -11.38 -12.31 27.20
N VAL A 89 -12.09 -13.33 27.68
CA VAL A 89 -12.41 -13.48 29.10
C VAL A 89 -11.11 -13.86 29.78
N TYR A 90 -10.43 -12.85 30.32
CA TYR A 90 -9.23 -13.06 31.12
C TYR A 90 -9.64 -13.55 32.50
N ASN A 91 -9.00 -14.62 32.98
CA ASN A 91 -9.16 -15.01 34.37
C ASN A 91 -8.36 -14.04 35.26
N GLU A 92 -9.04 -13.18 36.02
CA GLU A 92 -8.44 -12.16 36.88
C GLU A 92 -7.52 -12.77 37.96
N GLU A 93 -7.76 -14.01 38.38
CA GLU A 93 -6.91 -14.73 39.33
C GLU A 93 -5.54 -15.09 38.73
N LEU A 94 -5.50 -15.50 37.46
CA LEU A 94 -4.24 -15.81 36.78
C LEU A 94 -3.49 -14.52 36.41
N LEU A 95 -4.21 -13.48 35.99
CA LEU A 95 -3.63 -12.18 35.69
C LEU A 95 -2.98 -11.56 36.92
N SER A 96 -3.65 -11.58 38.06
CA SER A 96 -3.12 -11.05 39.33
C SER A 96 -1.90 -11.84 39.83
N GLN A 97 -1.88 -13.16 39.68
CA GLN A 97 -0.71 -13.98 40.03
C GLN A 97 0.48 -13.69 39.10
N LEU A 98 0.28 -13.58 37.79
CA LEU A 98 1.35 -13.23 36.85
C LEU A 98 1.88 -11.80 37.07
N LEU A 99 1.00 -10.87 37.48
CA LEU A 99 1.40 -9.53 37.91
C LEU A 99 2.23 -9.56 39.20
N SER A 100 1.88 -10.42 40.15
CA SER A 100 2.65 -10.60 41.38
C SER A 100 4.05 -11.15 41.14
N MET A 101 4.24 -11.89 40.03
CA MET A 101 5.56 -12.37 39.57
C MET A 101 6.41 -11.27 38.91
N GLY A 102 5.85 -10.08 38.67
CA GLY A 102 6.56 -8.93 38.12
C GLY A 102 6.52 -8.80 36.60
N PHE A 103 5.66 -9.56 35.91
CA PHE A 103 5.51 -9.45 34.46
C PHE A 103 4.62 -8.25 34.06
N PRO A 104 4.91 -7.56 32.94
CA PRO A 104 4.06 -6.49 32.42
C PRO A 104 2.62 -6.94 32.13
N VAL A 105 1.63 -6.12 32.48
CA VAL A 105 0.18 -6.40 32.30
C VAL A 105 -0.14 -6.85 30.87
N GLU A 106 0.45 -6.21 29.88
CA GLU A 106 0.20 -6.47 28.46
C GLU A 106 0.79 -7.80 28.00
N ALA A 107 1.96 -8.17 28.53
CA ALA A 107 2.56 -9.49 28.31
C ALA A 107 1.71 -10.60 28.93
N CYS A 108 1.16 -10.37 30.13
CA CYS A 108 0.25 -11.31 30.80
C CYS A 108 -1.05 -11.49 30.00
N LYS A 109 -1.59 -10.42 29.40
CA LYS A 109 -2.75 -10.52 28.50
C LYS A 109 -2.41 -11.30 27.22
N LYS A 110 -1.21 -11.09 26.65
CA LYS A 110 -0.71 -11.88 25.49
C LYS A 110 -0.63 -13.35 25.85
N SER A 111 0.03 -13.69 26.95
CA SER A 111 0.23 -15.08 27.35
C SER A 111 -1.07 -15.80 27.66
N LEU A 112 -2.00 -15.16 28.39
CA LEU A 112 -3.32 -15.72 28.67
C LEU A 112 -4.16 -15.91 27.39
N TYR A 113 -4.01 -15.01 26.42
CA TYR A 113 -4.64 -15.13 25.11
C TYR A 113 -4.06 -16.30 24.30
N PHE A 114 -2.75 -16.42 24.18
CA PHE A 114 -2.11 -17.48 23.40
C PHE A 114 -2.20 -18.86 24.07
N THR A 115 -2.32 -18.90 25.40
CA THR A 115 -2.45 -20.14 26.17
C THR A 115 -3.90 -20.55 26.42
N ASN A 116 -4.90 -19.80 25.90
CA ASN A 116 -6.33 -20.06 26.10
C ASN A 116 -6.71 -20.29 27.58
N ASN A 117 -6.13 -19.53 28.51
CA ASN A 117 -6.34 -19.67 29.95
C ASN A 117 -6.00 -21.08 30.52
N SER A 118 -5.08 -21.84 29.90
CA SER A 118 -4.76 -23.23 30.30
C SER A 118 -3.96 -23.38 31.62
N GLY A 119 -3.91 -22.34 32.46
CA GLY A 119 -3.23 -22.33 33.75
C GLY A 119 -1.96 -21.48 33.79
N ILE A 120 -1.44 -21.25 35.01
CA ILE A 120 -0.32 -20.32 35.26
C ILE A 120 1.01 -20.80 34.68
N GLU A 121 1.27 -22.11 34.69
CA GLU A 121 2.52 -22.70 34.20
C GLU A 121 2.68 -22.56 32.68
N ALA A 122 1.59 -22.74 31.93
CA ALA A 122 1.58 -22.54 30.49
C ALA A 122 1.81 -21.06 30.14
N ALA A 123 1.16 -20.15 30.87
CA ALA A 123 1.30 -18.71 30.66
C ALA A 123 2.70 -18.21 31.05
N SER A 124 3.31 -18.73 32.11
CA SER A 124 4.68 -18.38 32.50
C SER A 124 5.71 -18.91 31.51
N ASN A 125 5.53 -20.13 30.98
CA ASN A 125 6.44 -20.68 29.96
C ASN A 125 6.38 -19.85 28.68
N TRP A 126 5.18 -19.46 28.24
CA TRP A 126 5.02 -18.59 27.07
C TRP A 126 5.67 -17.21 27.30
N LEU A 127 5.49 -16.61 28.48
CA LEU A 127 6.13 -15.34 28.85
C LEU A 127 7.65 -15.42 28.82
N MET A 128 8.23 -16.52 29.34
CA MET A 128 9.68 -16.71 29.37
C MET A 128 10.27 -16.95 27.99
N GLU A 129 9.54 -17.62 27.10
CA GLU A 129 9.98 -17.82 25.71
C GLU A 129 9.93 -16.53 24.87
N HIS A 130 9.00 -15.62 25.19
CA HIS A 130 8.77 -14.38 24.43
C HIS A 130 9.27 -13.12 25.16
N MET A 131 9.99 -13.26 26.29
CA MET A 131 10.49 -12.14 27.09
C MET A 131 11.52 -11.27 26.36
N THR A 132 12.20 -11.83 25.36
CA THR A 132 13.19 -11.13 24.52
C THR A 132 12.58 -10.51 23.28
N ASP A 133 11.28 -10.68 23.05
CA ASP A 133 10.62 -10.11 21.90
C ASP A 133 10.50 -8.59 22.04
N TRP A 134 10.80 -7.88 20.97
CA TRP A 134 10.71 -6.42 20.89
C TRP A 134 9.30 -5.89 21.20
N ASP A 135 8.28 -6.75 21.10
CA ASP A 135 6.86 -6.47 21.33
C ASP A 135 6.38 -6.89 22.73
N PHE A 136 7.26 -7.40 23.59
CA PHE A 136 6.87 -8.00 24.88
C PHE A 136 6.06 -7.06 25.79
N ALA A 137 6.44 -5.78 25.86
CA ALA A 137 5.79 -4.78 26.71
C ALA A 137 4.76 -3.91 25.97
N ASN A 138 4.59 -4.08 24.66
CA ASN A 138 3.68 -3.25 23.89
C ASN A 138 2.23 -3.66 24.14
N LYS A 139 1.35 -2.67 24.08
CA LYS A 139 -0.10 -2.80 24.23
C LYS A 139 -0.61 -3.96 23.37
N PHE A 140 -1.22 -4.95 24.01
CA PHE A 140 -1.82 -6.06 23.31
C PHE A 140 -3.23 -5.69 22.92
N GLU A 141 -3.40 -5.35 21.65
CA GLU A 141 -4.71 -5.28 21.03
C GLU A 141 -4.97 -6.65 20.40
N PRO A 142 -5.95 -7.43 20.88
CA PRO A 142 -6.24 -8.73 20.29
C PRO A 142 -6.52 -8.56 18.79
N PRO A 143 -6.07 -9.49 17.94
CA PRO A 143 -6.32 -9.40 16.50
C PRO A 143 -7.84 -9.39 16.27
N GLY A 144 -8.35 -8.23 15.85
CA GLY A 144 -9.79 -7.98 15.68
C GLY A 144 -10.38 -6.90 16.59
N SER A 145 -9.68 -6.43 17.63
CA SER A 145 -10.08 -5.18 18.28
C SER A 145 -9.66 -4.03 17.38
N GLN A 146 -10.62 -3.43 16.69
CA GLN A 146 -10.54 -2.01 16.38
C GLN A 146 -10.12 -1.31 17.69
N PRO A 147 -9.16 -0.38 17.69
CA PRO A 147 -9.03 0.54 18.80
C PRO A 147 -10.39 1.21 18.89
N SER A 148 -11.22 0.82 19.87
CA SER A 148 -12.42 1.55 20.26
C SER A 148 -11.96 2.98 20.34
N GLY A 149 -12.46 3.80 19.41
CA GLY A 149 -11.95 5.14 19.16
C GLY A 149 -11.79 5.86 20.48
N ALA A 150 -10.56 5.87 21.00
CA ALA A 150 -10.13 6.84 21.96
C ALA A 150 -9.95 8.10 21.12
N THR A 151 -11.07 8.64 20.65
CA THR A 151 -11.22 10.06 20.38
C THR A 151 -10.98 10.72 21.73
N ALA A 152 -9.71 10.83 22.10
CA ALA A 152 -9.27 11.92 22.92
C ALA A 152 -9.88 13.14 22.23
N ASN A 153 -10.80 13.81 22.92
CA ASN A 153 -11.28 15.13 22.56
C ASN A 153 -10.07 16.07 22.64
N ILE A 154 -9.15 15.94 21.68
CA ILE A 154 -8.13 16.94 21.43
C ILE A 154 -8.93 18.13 20.89
N PRO A 155 -8.95 19.26 21.60
CA PRO A 155 -9.57 20.46 21.08
C PRO A 155 -8.86 20.79 19.77
N VAL A 156 -9.60 20.68 18.68
CA VAL A 156 -9.08 20.99 17.36
C VAL A 156 -8.97 22.50 17.28
N ASP A 157 -7.78 23.00 16.96
CA ASP A 157 -7.54 24.42 16.80
C ASP A 157 -8.31 24.96 15.57
N GLU A 158 -9.08 26.02 15.78
CA GLU A 158 -9.96 26.59 14.76
C GLU A 158 -9.17 27.17 13.57
N THR A 159 -7.93 27.62 13.80
CA THR A 159 -7.06 28.12 12.71
C THR A 159 -6.57 26.98 11.81
N SER A 160 -6.29 25.81 12.37
CA SER A 160 -5.94 24.60 11.61
C SER A 160 -7.11 24.11 10.74
N VAL A 161 -8.35 24.24 11.24
CA VAL A 161 -9.56 23.90 10.47
C VAL A 161 -9.75 24.87 9.32
N GLU A 162 -9.57 26.18 9.54
CA GLU A 162 -9.66 27.19 8.48
C GLU A 162 -8.59 27.00 7.40
N GLN A 163 -7.37 26.60 7.76
CA GLN A 163 -6.31 26.31 6.79
C GLN A 163 -6.68 25.14 5.87
N ILE A 164 -7.17 24.03 6.43
CA ILE A 164 -7.57 22.86 5.64
C ILE A 164 -8.83 23.18 4.81
N THR A 165 -9.78 23.93 5.37
CA THR A 165 -10.98 24.36 4.64
C THR A 165 -10.63 25.28 3.47
N SER A 166 -9.65 26.17 3.64
CA SER A 166 -9.13 27.05 2.59
C SER A 166 -8.45 26.29 1.44
N MET A 167 -8.00 25.07 1.67
CA MET A 167 -7.46 24.19 0.62
C MET A 167 -8.56 23.48 -0.19
N GLY A 168 -9.84 23.68 0.15
CA GLY A 168 -10.98 23.15 -0.59
C GLY A 168 -11.63 21.92 0.03
N PHE A 169 -11.27 21.56 1.28
CA PHE A 169 -11.89 20.45 2.01
C PHE A 169 -13.05 20.92 2.89
N THR A 170 -13.96 20.01 3.25
CA THR A 170 -15.07 20.36 4.14
C THR A 170 -14.60 20.48 5.59
N SER A 171 -15.27 21.33 6.39
CA SER A 171 -14.93 21.47 7.82
C SER A 171 -15.08 20.16 8.60
N GLY A 172 -15.99 19.28 8.17
CA GLY A 172 -16.15 17.94 8.75
C GLY A 172 -14.93 17.03 8.50
N GLN A 173 -14.39 17.06 7.28
CA GLN A 173 -13.16 16.35 6.92
C GLN A 173 -11.94 16.89 7.68
N ALA A 174 -11.82 18.22 7.78
CA ALA A 174 -10.73 18.88 8.49
C ALA A 174 -10.69 18.51 9.98
N VAL A 175 -11.84 18.56 10.67
CA VAL A 175 -11.93 18.20 12.10
C VAL A 175 -11.59 16.74 12.33
N ARG A 176 -12.04 15.83 11.45
CA ARG A 176 -11.74 14.41 11.57
C ARG A 176 -10.26 14.12 11.36
N ALA A 177 -9.68 14.71 10.31
CA ALA A 177 -8.26 14.56 10.03
C ALA A 177 -7.39 15.08 11.18
N LEU A 178 -7.70 16.28 11.70
CA LEU A 178 -6.97 16.86 12.82
C LEU A 178 -7.11 16.05 14.12
N ARG A 179 -8.25 15.37 14.33
CA ARG A 179 -8.39 14.43 15.46
C ARG A 179 -7.52 13.18 15.29
N SER A 180 -7.43 12.66 14.06
CA SER A 180 -6.62 11.48 13.75
C SER A 180 -5.12 11.77 13.68
N THR A 181 -4.72 13.04 13.56
CA THR A 181 -3.31 13.46 13.44
C THR A 181 -2.83 14.32 14.59
N GLU A 182 -3.55 14.30 15.71
CA GLU A 182 -3.19 15.00 16.96
C GLU A 182 -2.99 16.52 16.77
N GLY A 183 -3.72 17.13 15.82
CA GLY A 183 -3.67 18.57 15.54
C GLY A 183 -2.61 19.02 14.53
N ASP A 184 -1.83 18.10 13.96
CA ASP A 184 -0.84 18.44 12.92
C ASP A 184 -1.51 18.60 11.54
N VAL A 185 -1.37 19.80 10.95
CA VAL A 185 -2.00 20.17 9.66
C VAL A 185 -1.39 19.39 8.48
N GLY A 186 -0.07 19.19 8.46
CA GLY A 186 0.61 18.52 7.36
C GLY A 186 0.22 17.05 7.27
N ARG A 187 0.20 16.36 8.41
CA ARG A 187 -0.30 14.99 8.52
C ARG A 187 -1.80 14.93 8.28
N ALA A 188 -2.58 15.92 8.73
CA ALA A 188 -4.03 15.94 8.49
C ALA A 188 -4.34 15.98 6.99
N LEU A 189 -3.61 16.78 6.20
CA LEU A 189 -3.78 16.82 4.76
C LEU A 189 -3.43 15.48 4.10
N ASP A 190 -2.30 14.87 4.46
CA ASP A 190 -1.93 13.53 3.97
C ASP A 190 -2.97 12.46 4.37
N TRP A 191 -3.52 12.58 5.58
CA TRP A 191 -4.59 11.72 6.07
C TRP A 191 -5.87 11.88 5.24
N ILE A 192 -6.25 13.13 4.92
CA ILE A 192 -7.40 13.41 4.04
C ILE A 192 -7.17 12.82 2.66
N PHE A 193 -6.00 13.00 2.04
CA PHE A 193 -5.74 12.46 0.70
C PHE A 193 -5.72 10.93 0.67
N SER A 194 -5.17 10.29 1.70
CA SER A 194 -5.13 8.83 1.81
C SER A 194 -6.49 8.20 2.16
N HIS A 195 -7.42 8.99 2.71
CA HIS A 195 -8.75 8.54 3.15
C HIS A 195 -9.91 9.30 2.47
N ALA A 196 -9.64 10.05 1.39
CA ALA A 196 -10.62 10.89 0.70
C ALA A 196 -11.86 10.08 0.29
N ASP A 197 -11.63 8.87 -0.23
CA ASP A 197 -12.69 7.95 -0.66
C ASP A 197 -13.61 7.50 0.49
N GLN A 198 -13.10 7.43 1.73
CA GLN A 198 -13.91 7.03 2.90
C GLN A 198 -14.69 8.21 3.46
N LEU A 199 -14.12 9.42 3.36
CA LEU A 199 -14.74 10.64 3.83
C LEU A 199 -15.94 11.05 2.98
N ASP A 200 -15.86 10.83 1.66
CA ASP A 200 -16.97 11.11 0.74
C ASP A 200 -18.07 10.04 0.79
N ALA A 201 -17.74 8.82 1.23
CA ALA A 201 -18.69 7.70 1.32
C ALA A 201 -19.69 7.81 2.47
N GLU A 202 -19.38 8.54 3.56
CA GLU A 202 -20.27 8.64 4.72
C GLU A 202 -21.38 9.68 4.58
N ASP A 203 -21.28 10.62 3.64
CA ASP A 203 -22.36 11.59 3.34
C ASP A 203 -23.45 11.00 2.40
N LEU A 204 -23.30 9.73 1.97
CA LEU A 204 -24.26 9.00 1.16
C LEU A 204 -24.82 7.78 1.93
N PRO A 205 -26.15 7.66 2.14
CA PRO A 205 -26.75 6.62 3.00
C PRO A 205 -26.76 5.20 2.37
N VAL A 206 -25.93 4.94 1.38
CA VAL A 206 -25.85 3.64 0.70
C VAL A 206 -24.37 3.26 0.66
N ALA A 207 -24.01 2.18 1.36
CA ALA A 207 -22.68 1.59 1.32
C ALA A 207 -22.26 1.44 -0.16
N PRO A 208 -21.35 2.28 -0.67
CA PRO A 208 -20.94 2.14 -2.05
C PRO A 208 -20.05 0.90 -2.10
N VAL A 209 -20.34 0.03 -3.07
CA VAL A 209 -19.34 -0.87 -3.62
C VAL A 209 -18.08 -0.02 -3.80
N GLN A 210 -16.96 -0.39 -3.16
CA GLN A 210 -15.70 0.35 -3.25
C GLN A 210 -15.28 0.42 -4.72
N ASP A 211 -15.79 1.41 -5.44
CA ASP A 211 -15.46 1.62 -6.82
C ASP A 211 -14.15 2.39 -6.83
N ARG A 212 -13.05 1.62 -6.66
CA ARG A 212 -11.66 2.09 -6.68
C ARG A 212 -11.27 2.76 -8.01
N THR A 213 -12.22 2.95 -8.91
CA THR A 213 -12.09 3.61 -10.20
C THR A 213 -12.64 5.03 -10.21
N LEU A 214 -13.13 5.55 -9.06
CA LEU A 214 -13.62 6.93 -8.93
C LEU A 214 -12.57 7.94 -9.44
N GLY A 215 -12.87 8.58 -10.57
CA GLY A 215 -12.00 9.55 -11.26
C GLY A 215 -11.00 8.96 -12.26
N CYS A 216 -10.87 7.63 -12.36
CA CYS A 216 -10.03 6.97 -13.35
C CYS A 216 -10.74 6.85 -14.70
N ARG A 217 -10.15 7.41 -15.77
CA ARG A 217 -10.63 7.21 -17.13
C ARG A 217 -10.25 5.81 -17.61
N ASP A 218 -11.22 4.92 -17.76
CA ASP A 218 -11.03 3.63 -18.42
C ASP A 218 -11.24 3.74 -19.93
N GLY A 219 -10.56 2.88 -20.69
CA GLY A 219 -10.62 2.88 -22.14
C GLY A 219 -10.12 1.58 -22.76
N PRO A 220 -9.95 1.55 -24.10
CA PRO A 220 -9.42 0.39 -24.80
C PRO A 220 -8.00 0.05 -24.33
N GLU A 221 -7.65 -1.22 -24.43
CA GLU A 221 -6.40 -1.80 -23.92
C GLU A 221 -5.22 -1.75 -24.91
N LYS A 222 -5.34 -0.93 -25.95
CA LYS A 222 -4.32 -0.73 -26.98
C LYS A 222 -3.63 0.62 -26.81
N TYR A 223 -2.32 0.58 -26.94
CA TYR A 223 -1.45 1.70 -26.62
C TYR A 223 -0.37 1.86 -27.67
N LYS A 224 0.06 3.09 -27.93
CA LYS A 224 1.17 3.44 -28.80
C LYS A 224 2.23 4.22 -28.03
N LEU A 225 3.50 3.91 -28.27
CA LEU A 225 4.63 4.59 -27.65
C LEU A 225 4.73 6.02 -28.18
N VAL A 226 4.65 7.01 -27.28
CA VAL A 226 4.72 8.44 -27.62
C VAL A 226 5.96 9.12 -27.07
N ALA A 227 6.48 8.64 -25.94
CA ALA A 227 7.73 9.16 -25.39
C ALA A 227 8.45 8.10 -24.57
N PHE A 228 9.76 8.26 -24.41
CA PHE A 228 10.52 7.51 -23.42
C PHE A 228 11.70 8.33 -22.90
N ILE A 229 12.05 8.09 -21.65
CA ILE A 229 13.17 8.72 -20.95
C ILE A 229 14.24 7.67 -20.75
N SER A 230 15.47 7.98 -21.15
CA SER A 230 16.64 7.11 -21.02
C SER A 230 17.60 7.66 -19.99
N HIS A 231 18.02 6.81 -19.06
CA HIS A 231 19.13 7.10 -18.15
C HIS A 231 20.43 6.58 -18.74
N MET A 232 21.31 7.47 -19.18
CA MET A 232 22.63 7.14 -19.73
C MET A 232 23.67 7.08 -18.61
N GLY A 233 24.33 5.94 -18.46
CA GLY A 233 25.34 5.71 -17.42
C GLY A 233 25.14 4.37 -16.71
N THR A 234 26.22 3.81 -16.19
CA THR A 234 26.23 2.51 -15.49
C THR A 234 26.05 2.64 -13.98
N SER A 235 26.24 3.84 -13.43
CA SER A 235 26.06 4.14 -12.01
C SER A 235 24.59 4.35 -11.67
N THR A 236 24.22 4.06 -10.43
CA THR A 236 22.92 4.41 -9.85
C THR A 236 22.90 5.82 -9.29
N MET A 237 24.07 6.38 -8.98
CA MET A 237 24.22 7.70 -8.35
C MET A 237 24.48 8.83 -9.35
N VAL A 238 25.00 8.49 -10.53
CA VAL A 238 25.37 9.46 -11.57
C VAL A 238 24.92 8.94 -12.92
N GLY A 239 24.40 9.84 -13.74
CA GLY A 239 24.15 9.61 -15.14
C GLY A 239 23.53 10.84 -15.78
N HIS A 240 23.08 10.66 -17.02
CA HIS A 240 22.51 11.73 -17.83
C HIS A 240 21.14 11.31 -18.34
N TYR A 241 20.13 12.16 -18.17
CA TYR A 241 18.78 11.88 -18.62
C TYR A 241 18.53 12.56 -19.96
N VAL A 242 18.03 11.79 -20.92
CA VAL A 242 17.56 12.30 -22.21
C VAL A 242 16.15 11.78 -22.46
N CYS A 243 15.33 12.59 -23.13
CA CYS A 243 13.97 12.22 -23.49
C CYS A 243 13.85 12.12 -25.01
N HIS A 244 13.13 11.11 -25.49
CA HIS A 244 12.71 11.00 -26.87
C HIS A 244 11.20 11.12 -26.92
N ILE A 245 10.69 12.00 -27.78
CA ILE A 245 9.26 12.25 -27.93
C ILE A 245 8.89 12.15 -29.41
N LEU A 246 7.78 11.48 -29.69
CA LEU A 246 7.17 11.43 -31.01
C LEU A 246 6.36 12.71 -31.23
N HIS A 247 6.83 13.60 -32.10
CA HIS A 247 6.16 14.85 -32.44
C HIS A 247 5.89 14.89 -33.95
N GLU A 248 4.63 15.11 -34.35
CA GLU A 248 4.20 15.15 -35.76
C GLU A 248 4.67 13.93 -36.60
N GLY A 249 4.71 12.75 -35.98
CA GLY A 249 5.14 11.51 -36.64
C GLY A 249 6.66 11.34 -36.77
N ARG A 250 7.47 12.23 -36.18
CA ARG A 250 8.94 12.15 -36.15
C ARG A 250 9.45 12.06 -34.72
N TRP A 251 10.50 11.29 -34.50
CA TRP A 251 11.13 11.19 -33.20
C TRP A 251 12.12 12.35 -32.99
N VAL A 252 12.01 13.02 -31.86
CA VAL A 252 12.86 14.14 -31.47
C VAL A 252 13.54 13.80 -30.15
N ILE A 253 14.86 13.94 -30.10
CA ILE A 253 15.65 13.83 -28.87
C ILE A 253 15.77 15.19 -28.20
N PHE A 254 15.45 15.23 -26.92
CA PHE A 254 15.64 16.36 -26.02
C PHE A 254 16.78 16.02 -25.05
N ASN A 255 17.89 16.72 -25.22
CA ASN A 255 19.08 16.61 -24.39
C ASN A 255 19.46 18.01 -23.89
N ASP A 256 18.87 18.41 -22.77
CA ASP A 256 18.96 19.76 -22.21
C ASP A 256 18.64 20.83 -23.27
N ASN A 257 19.63 21.66 -23.59
CA ASN A 257 19.51 22.74 -24.57
C ASN A 257 19.62 22.25 -26.03
N LYS A 258 19.90 20.98 -26.26
CA LYS A 258 20.05 20.38 -27.59
C LYS A 258 18.79 19.61 -27.95
N VAL A 259 18.13 20.07 -29.00
CA VAL A 259 16.97 19.40 -29.59
C VAL A 259 17.34 18.98 -31.01
N ALA A 260 17.21 17.69 -31.33
CA ALA A 260 17.55 17.15 -32.63
C ALA A 260 16.57 16.08 -33.08
N LEU A 261 16.49 15.85 -34.38
CA LEU A 261 15.68 14.78 -34.95
C LEU A 261 16.43 13.45 -34.76
N SER A 262 15.74 12.45 -34.23
CA SER A 262 16.29 11.11 -33.97
C SER A 262 15.70 10.14 -34.99
N GLU A 263 16.49 9.76 -36.00
CA GLU A 263 16.04 8.80 -37.02
C GLU A 263 15.92 7.38 -36.45
N ASN A 264 16.84 7.00 -35.57
CA ASN A 264 16.89 5.69 -34.92
C ASN A 264 16.85 5.85 -33.39
N PRO A 265 15.65 6.03 -32.80
CA PRO A 265 15.52 6.21 -31.37
C PRO A 265 15.88 4.91 -30.61
N PRO A 266 16.75 4.97 -29.58
CA PRO A 266 17.18 3.82 -28.79
C PRO A 266 16.12 3.39 -27.77
N LYS A 267 14.98 2.89 -28.27
CA LYS A 267 13.83 2.47 -27.45
C LYS A 267 14.14 1.30 -26.53
N ASP A 268 15.20 0.56 -26.78
CA ASP A 268 15.64 -0.60 -26.01
C ASP A 268 16.39 -0.22 -24.71
N LEU A 269 16.99 0.96 -24.69
CA LEU A 269 17.78 1.50 -23.58
C LEU A 269 17.00 2.44 -22.65
N GLY A 270 15.72 2.66 -22.93
CA GLY A 270 14.85 3.50 -22.10
C GLY A 270 14.68 2.98 -20.68
N TYR A 271 14.27 3.88 -19.80
CA TYR A 271 14.00 3.63 -18.39
C TYR A 271 12.51 3.84 -18.08
N LEU A 272 11.96 4.99 -18.44
CA LEU A 272 10.53 5.29 -18.36
C LEU A 272 9.95 5.35 -19.77
N TYR A 273 8.80 4.75 -19.99
CA TYR A 273 8.10 4.76 -21.27
C TYR A 273 6.70 5.32 -21.06
N LEU A 274 6.32 6.24 -21.92
CA LEU A 274 4.99 6.82 -21.97
C LEU A 274 4.26 6.29 -23.19
N TYR A 275 3.18 5.59 -22.94
CA TYR A 275 2.28 5.06 -23.95
C TYR A 275 0.98 5.85 -23.93
N GLU A 276 0.51 6.27 -25.09
CA GLU A 276 -0.79 6.92 -25.27
C GLU A 276 -1.79 5.88 -25.78
N ARG A 277 -3.01 5.92 -25.24
CA ARG A 277 -4.08 5.01 -25.64
C ARG A 277 -4.55 5.32 -27.07
N LEU A 278 -4.72 4.27 -27.87
CA LEU A 278 -5.22 4.34 -29.25
C LEU A 278 -6.74 4.47 -29.32
#